data_AF-A0A3C0N1K4-F1
#
_entry.id   AF-A0A3C0N1K4-F1
#
_cell.length_a   1.000
_cell.length_b   1.000
_cell.length_c   1.000
_cell.angle_alpha   90.00
_cell.angle_beta   90.00
_cell.angle_gamma   90.00
#
_symmetry.space_group_name_H-M   'P 1'
#
loop_
_entity.id
_entity.type
_entity.pdbx_description
1 polymer ?
#
loop_
_entity_poly.entity_id
_entity_poly.type
_entity_poly.pdbx_seq_one_letter_code
_entity_poly.pdbx_strand_id
1 'polypeptide(L)'
;MKLQRTTLTLLISAIVLGGVVYFSEIRGAQKQEAVKTTKQPIFFFKEDEIQSLKIFIDEETLEFERVKGQPTDWRMKQPKNVLVSNAPMSFLLNLLVQGKRERSFAVQPNQLKEYGLDKPLATIKIELKNQQSHWLVLGKPDFNKSFLYAQINPTPRTPQPLEVVLVPVDFEYAVMRPMSEWEIKQPKLETPKPSPTPESSKPSPTSKTAKPSPTPKSSRPSPTPGSSKPSPTPKSTQPSPTPKSARPSPTPESSNPSSTPKSSGLSPTSNTAKPSPTPESSKPSSTPKSSGLSPSPKSAQPSPTR
;
A
#
# COMPACT_ATOMS: atom_id res chain seq x y z
N MET A 1 34.12 63.15 28.38
CA MET A 1 35.32 62.31 28.11
C MET A 1 35.50 62.17 26.61
N LYS A 2 36.71 62.43 26.07
CA LYS A 2 37.00 62.35 24.63
C LYS A 2 37.35 60.89 24.32
N LEU A 3 36.48 60.17 23.61
CA LEU A 3 36.76 58.79 23.19
C LEU A 3 37.92 58.79 22.19
N GLN A 4 38.94 57.97 22.44
CA GLN A 4 40.06 57.83 21.53
C GLN A 4 39.59 57.15 20.24
N ARG A 5 40.16 57.57 19.09
CA ARG A 5 39.79 57.05 17.77
C ARG A 5 39.86 55.51 17.72
N THR A 6 40.83 54.93 18.41
CA THR A 6 41.02 53.48 18.54
C THR A 6 39.85 52.79 19.26
N THR A 7 39.31 53.40 20.32
CA THR A 7 38.12 52.90 21.03
C THR A 7 36.88 52.95 20.14
N LEU A 8 36.76 53.99 19.31
CA LEU A 8 35.66 54.12 18.35
C LEU A 8 35.72 53.03 17.27
N THR A 9 36.92 52.74 16.73
CA THR A 9 37.09 51.68 15.74
C THR A 9 36.75 50.31 16.29
N LEU A 10 37.15 50.04 17.55
CA LEU A 10 36.86 48.77 18.22
C LEU A 10 35.37 48.59 18.50
N LEU A 11 34.68 49.67 18.90
CA LEU A 11 33.23 49.67 19.09
C LEU A 11 32.47 49.37 17.79
N ILE A 12 32.87 50.00 16.69
CA ILE A 12 32.24 49.76 15.38
C ILE A 12 32.46 48.31 14.93
N SER A 13 33.68 47.78 15.11
CA SER A 13 33.98 46.38 14.78
C SER A 13 33.12 45.40 15.61
N ALA A 14 32.95 45.65 16.91
CA ALA A 14 32.11 44.84 17.77
C ALA A 14 30.64 44.86 17.35
N ILE A 15 30.11 46.01 16.92
CA ILE A 15 28.73 46.13 16.41
C ILE A 15 28.55 45.37 15.09
N VAL A 16 29.54 45.45 14.18
CA VAL A 16 29.49 44.72 12.90
C VAL A 16 29.54 43.21 13.13
N LEU A 17 30.47 42.72 13.95
CA LEU A 17 30.57 41.31 14.30
C LEU A 17 29.32 40.82 15.03
N GLY A 18 28.82 41.60 16.00
CA GLY A 18 27.57 41.32 16.70
C GLY A 18 26.38 41.27 15.76
N GLY A 19 26.30 42.17 14.79
CA GLY A 19 25.25 42.18 13.76
C GLY A 19 25.32 40.98 12.81
N VAL A 20 26.53 40.57 12.41
CA VAL A 20 26.73 39.37 11.59
C VAL A 20 26.34 38.11 12.35
N VAL A 21 26.79 37.95 13.59
CA VAL A 21 26.44 36.80 14.44
C VAL A 21 24.93 36.78 14.70
N TYR A 22 24.35 37.90 15.13
CA TYR A 22 22.91 38.07 15.34
C TYR A 22 22.12 37.68 14.09
N PHE A 23 22.54 38.15 12.91
CA PHE A 23 21.86 37.84 11.66
C PHE A 23 22.03 36.37 11.25
N SER A 24 23.20 35.76 11.47
CA SER A 24 23.43 34.35 11.15
C SER A 24 22.71 33.39 12.10
N GLU A 25 22.69 33.67 13.40
CA GLU A 25 22.09 32.80 14.41
C GLU A 25 20.57 32.99 14.50
N ILE A 26 20.04 34.21 14.52
CA ILE A 26 18.60 34.44 14.72
C ILE A 26 17.79 34.22 13.44
N ARG A 27 18.35 34.56 12.28
CA ARG A 27 17.71 34.25 10.98
C ARG A 27 17.88 32.76 10.63
N GLY A 28 18.94 32.12 11.14
CA GLY A 28 19.12 30.66 11.10
C GLY A 28 18.12 29.93 12.00
N ALA A 29 17.90 30.40 13.23
CA ALA A 29 16.92 29.85 14.17
C ALA A 29 15.48 29.95 13.64
N GLN A 30 15.10 31.07 13.00
CA GLN A 30 13.81 31.21 12.30
C GLN A 30 13.63 30.20 11.15
N LYS A 31 14.70 29.82 10.45
CA LYS A 31 14.67 28.74 9.44
C LYS A 31 14.55 27.34 10.07
N GLN A 32 15.03 27.15 11.30
CA GLN A 32 14.84 25.88 12.02
C GLN A 32 13.45 25.78 12.68
N GLU A 33 12.87 26.90 13.14
CA GLU A 33 11.49 26.99 13.64
C GLU A 33 10.45 26.85 12.52
N ALA A 34 10.79 27.17 11.27
CA ALA A 34 9.96 26.87 10.11
C ALA A 34 9.79 25.36 9.88
N VAL A 35 10.61 24.53 10.51
CA VAL A 35 10.40 23.09 10.54
C VAL A 35 9.59 22.71 11.76
N LYS A 36 8.31 23.05 11.71
CA LYS A 36 7.35 22.77 12.77
C LYS A 36 7.29 21.27 13.03
N THR A 37 7.71 20.84 14.22
CA THR A 37 7.33 19.54 14.80
C THR A 37 5.81 19.53 14.97
N THR A 38 5.09 19.18 13.91
CA THR A 38 3.64 19.11 13.92
C THR A 38 3.30 17.63 13.94
N LYS A 39 3.08 17.08 15.14
CA LYS A 39 2.61 15.70 15.36
C LYS A 39 1.17 15.54 14.85
N GLN A 40 1.00 15.61 13.53
CA GLN A 40 -0.28 15.43 12.86
C GLN A 40 -0.45 13.97 12.45
N PRO A 41 -1.68 13.47 12.36
CA PRO A 41 -1.95 12.18 11.74
C PRO A 41 -1.34 12.09 10.33
N ILE A 42 -0.89 10.89 9.96
CA ILE A 42 -0.46 10.61 8.57
C ILE A 42 -1.70 10.68 7.66
N PHE A 43 -2.80 10.05 8.09
CA PHE A 43 -4.09 10.07 7.43
C PHE A 43 -5.22 10.43 8.41
N PHE A 44 -6.36 10.85 7.87
CA PHE A 44 -7.53 11.30 8.65
C PHE A 44 -8.74 10.36 8.54
N PHE A 45 -8.60 9.22 7.86
CA PHE A 45 -9.62 8.19 7.76
C PHE A 45 -9.57 7.23 8.95
N LYS A 46 -10.66 6.50 9.16
CA LYS A 46 -10.74 5.45 10.20
C LYS A 46 -10.39 4.09 9.65
N GLU A 47 -10.02 3.16 10.54
CA GLU A 47 -9.69 1.80 10.16
C GLU A 47 -10.85 1.10 9.43
N ASP A 48 -12.08 1.30 9.90
CA ASP A 48 -13.26 0.65 9.33
C ASP A 48 -13.56 1.16 7.92
N GLU A 49 -13.08 2.34 7.53
CA GLU A 49 -13.25 2.93 6.21
C GLU A 49 -12.36 2.29 5.13
N ILE A 50 -11.31 1.58 5.53
CA ILE A 50 -10.37 0.92 4.61
C ILE A 50 -10.99 -0.35 4.03
N GLN A 51 -10.99 -0.47 2.70
CA GLN A 51 -11.57 -1.60 1.98
C GLN A 51 -10.50 -2.50 1.33
N SER A 52 -9.44 -1.89 0.79
CA SER A 52 -8.35 -2.61 0.13
C SER A 52 -7.02 -1.90 0.36
N LEU A 53 -5.94 -2.68 0.39
CA LEU A 53 -4.57 -2.24 0.59
C LEU A 53 -3.67 -2.95 -0.42
N LYS A 54 -2.78 -2.21 -1.08
CA LYS A 54 -1.71 -2.78 -1.91
C LYS A 54 -0.37 -2.30 -1.42
N ILE A 55 0.58 -3.20 -1.23
CA ILE A 55 1.95 -2.90 -0.86
C ILE A 55 2.84 -3.33 -2.00
N PHE A 56 3.58 -2.39 -2.57
CA PHE A 56 4.56 -2.62 -3.62
C PHE A 56 5.96 -2.59 -3.00
N ILE A 57 6.70 -3.68 -3.11
CA ILE A 57 8.04 -3.86 -2.54
C ILE A 57 8.90 -4.46 -3.65
N ASP A 58 9.86 -3.69 -4.17
CA ASP A 58 10.65 -4.07 -5.34
C ASP A 58 9.75 -4.59 -6.50
N GLU A 59 9.80 -5.88 -6.81
CA GLU A 59 8.99 -6.54 -7.85
C GLU A 59 7.78 -7.31 -7.28
N GLU A 60 7.63 -7.35 -5.96
CA GLU A 60 6.54 -8.03 -5.28
C GLU A 60 5.36 -7.08 -5.01
N THR A 61 4.15 -7.61 -5.12
CA THR A 61 2.92 -6.90 -4.79
C THR A 61 2.09 -7.74 -3.82
N LEU A 62 1.84 -7.17 -2.64
CA LEU A 62 0.91 -7.73 -1.67
C LEU A 62 -0.41 -7.00 -1.80
N GLU A 63 -1.47 -7.72 -2.17
CA GLU A 63 -2.81 -7.16 -2.30
C GLU A 63 -3.72 -7.76 -1.22
N PHE A 64 -4.35 -6.91 -0.43
CA PHE A 64 -5.23 -7.28 0.66
C PHE A 64 -6.60 -6.66 0.47
N GLU A 65 -7.65 -7.46 0.67
CA GLU A 65 -9.03 -7.04 0.58
C GLU A 65 -9.79 -7.43 1.85
N ARG A 66 -10.66 -6.53 2.32
CA ARG A 66 -11.48 -6.79 3.48
C ARG A 66 -12.64 -7.74 3.15
N VAL A 67 -12.77 -8.83 3.90
CA VAL A 67 -13.81 -9.85 3.72
C VAL A 67 -14.60 -10.00 5.02
N LYS A 68 -15.85 -9.49 5.02
CA LYS A 68 -16.73 -9.59 6.20
C LYS A 68 -17.22 -11.01 6.42
N GLY A 69 -17.34 -11.40 7.70
CA GLY A 69 -17.91 -12.70 8.10
C GLY A 69 -16.94 -13.89 8.04
N GLN A 70 -15.65 -13.62 7.94
CA GLN A 70 -14.58 -14.62 8.02
C GLN A 70 -13.89 -14.57 9.39
N PRO A 71 -13.14 -15.62 9.79
CA PRO A 71 -12.38 -15.62 11.05
C PRO A 71 -11.38 -14.46 11.15
N THR A 72 -10.87 -14.01 9.99
CA THR A 72 -10.11 -12.78 9.86
C THR A 72 -10.80 -11.90 8.82
N ASP A 73 -10.90 -10.61 9.11
CA ASP A 73 -11.60 -9.66 8.23
C ASP A 73 -10.83 -9.35 6.94
N TRP A 74 -9.71 -10.02 6.68
CA TRP A 74 -8.79 -9.70 5.59
C TRP A 74 -8.30 -10.93 4.86
N ARG A 75 -8.25 -10.81 3.53
CA ARG A 75 -7.75 -11.83 2.62
C ARG A 75 -6.69 -11.23 1.71
N MET A 76 -5.58 -11.95 1.54
CA MET A 76 -4.57 -11.64 0.55
C MET A 76 -5.04 -12.20 -0.80
N LYS A 77 -4.94 -11.40 -1.86
CA LYS A 77 -5.22 -11.79 -3.26
C LYS A 77 -3.94 -12.08 -4.02
N GLN A 78 -2.87 -11.34 -3.73
CA GLN A 78 -1.55 -11.48 -4.34
C GLN A 78 -0.45 -11.46 -3.28
N PRO A 79 0.64 -12.23 -3.47
CA PRO A 79 0.85 -13.22 -4.54
C PRO A 79 0.04 -14.52 -4.32
N LYS A 80 -0.48 -14.75 -3.11
CA LYS A 80 -1.26 -15.94 -2.78
C LYS A 80 -2.66 -15.55 -2.35
N ASN A 81 -3.64 -16.39 -2.69
CA ASN A 81 -5.04 -16.15 -2.39
C ASN A 81 -5.46 -16.77 -1.03
N VAL A 82 -4.96 -16.22 0.08
CA VAL A 82 -5.01 -16.82 1.44
C VAL A 82 -5.64 -15.88 2.48
N LEU A 83 -6.17 -16.44 3.56
CA LEU A 83 -6.63 -15.65 4.71
C LEU A 83 -5.43 -15.04 5.43
N VAL A 84 -5.59 -13.78 5.84
CA VAL A 84 -4.51 -13.02 6.48
C VAL A 84 -4.61 -13.18 7.99
N SER A 85 -3.49 -13.38 8.66
CA SER A 85 -3.38 -13.34 10.11
C SER A 85 -3.78 -11.96 10.66
N ASN A 86 -4.57 -11.93 11.73
CA ASN A 86 -5.08 -10.67 12.28
C ASN A 86 -3.95 -9.76 12.79
N ALA A 87 -2.95 -10.31 13.49
CA ALA A 87 -1.89 -9.53 14.14
C ALA A 87 -1.09 -8.60 13.20
N PRO A 88 -0.46 -9.09 12.11
CA PRO A 88 0.30 -8.23 11.19
C PRO A 88 -0.58 -7.21 10.46
N MET A 89 -1.81 -7.61 10.12
CA MET A 89 -2.77 -6.74 9.45
C MET A 89 -3.19 -5.59 10.35
N SER A 90 -3.60 -5.89 11.59
CA SER A 90 -3.98 -4.90 12.59
C SER A 90 -2.83 -3.97 12.94
N PHE A 91 -1.59 -4.46 12.99
CA PHE A 91 -0.41 -3.62 13.18
C PHE A 91 -0.27 -2.59 12.06
N LEU A 92 -0.34 -3.01 10.79
CA LEU A 92 -0.25 -2.10 9.64
C LEU A 92 -1.40 -1.08 9.63
N LEU A 93 -2.64 -1.54 9.86
CA LEU A 93 -3.80 -0.66 9.92
C LEU A 93 -3.67 0.39 11.03
N ASN A 94 -3.19 -0.03 12.21
CA ASN A 94 -2.94 0.86 13.32
C ASN A 94 -1.90 1.94 12.97
N LEU A 95 -0.81 1.57 12.30
CA LEU A 95 0.19 2.54 11.83
C LEU A 95 -0.41 3.54 10.84
N LEU A 96 -1.27 3.12 9.93
CA LEU A 96 -1.91 4.01 8.96
C LEU A 96 -2.90 4.99 9.62
N VAL A 97 -3.64 4.54 10.64
CA VAL A 97 -4.73 5.32 11.27
C VAL A 97 -4.23 6.16 12.44
N GLN A 98 -3.37 5.60 13.29
CA GLN A 98 -2.86 6.25 14.50
C GLN A 98 -1.47 6.85 14.31
N GLY A 99 -0.76 6.48 13.24
CA GLY A 99 0.57 6.99 12.94
C GLY A 99 0.58 8.50 12.78
N LYS A 100 1.65 9.12 13.27
CA LYS A 100 1.85 10.57 13.22
C LYS A 100 3.09 10.90 12.43
N ARG A 101 3.03 11.99 11.67
CA ARG A 101 4.21 12.60 11.08
C ARG A 101 4.97 13.37 12.16
N GLU A 102 6.26 13.12 12.31
CA GLU A 102 7.08 13.83 13.32
C GLU A 102 7.47 15.22 12.81
N ARG A 103 7.83 15.28 11.53
CA ARG A 103 8.37 16.47 10.85
C ARG A 103 7.96 16.44 9.38
N SER A 104 7.81 17.61 8.77
CA SER A 104 7.73 17.75 7.32
C SER A 104 8.59 18.90 6.82
N PHE A 105 9.07 18.78 5.58
CA PHE A 105 9.88 19.79 4.93
C PHE A 105 9.78 19.67 3.40
N ALA A 106 10.09 20.76 2.71
CA ALA A 106 10.03 20.83 1.25
C ALA A 106 11.37 20.41 0.64
N VAL A 107 11.34 19.56 -0.38
CA VAL A 107 12.51 18.99 -1.06
C VAL A 107 12.36 19.17 -2.56
N GLN A 108 13.43 19.56 -3.25
CA GLN A 108 13.38 19.68 -4.70
C GLN A 108 13.28 18.29 -5.38
N PRO A 109 12.59 18.15 -6.52
CA PRO A 109 12.42 16.87 -7.20
C PRO A 109 13.74 16.12 -7.50
N ASN A 110 14.82 16.87 -7.78
CA ASN A 110 16.15 16.31 -8.06
C ASN A 110 16.87 15.77 -6.81
N GLN A 111 16.40 16.10 -5.60
CA GLN A 111 16.97 15.65 -4.33
C GLN A 111 16.25 14.44 -3.75
N LEU A 112 15.16 13.94 -4.36
CA LEU A 112 14.39 12.79 -3.83
C LEU A 112 15.25 11.53 -3.62
N LYS A 113 16.29 11.38 -4.43
CA LYS A 113 17.28 10.30 -4.28
C LYS A 113 18.04 10.34 -2.96
N GLU A 114 18.28 11.52 -2.40
CA GLU A 114 18.93 11.69 -1.09
C GLU A 114 18.07 11.13 0.05
N TYR A 115 16.78 10.89 -0.19
CA TYR A 115 15.81 10.37 0.78
C TYR A 115 15.32 8.96 0.43
N GLY A 116 15.86 8.35 -0.63
CA GLY A 116 15.44 7.03 -1.12
C GLY A 116 14.00 7.04 -1.65
N LEU A 117 13.52 8.17 -2.16
CA LEU A 117 12.16 8.31 -2.72
C LEU A 117 12.13 8.16 -4.24
N ASP A 118 13.29 8.11 -4.91
CA ASP A 118 13.43 7.73 -6.32
C ASP A 118 13.26 6.21 -6.51
N LYS A 119 13.78 5.44 -5.55
CA LYS A 119 13.62 4.00 -5.42
C LYS A 119 13.08 3.72 -4.02
N PRO A 120 11.74 3.80 -3.86
CA PRO A 120 11.13 3.66 -2.55
C PRO A 120 11.36 2.26 -1.97
N LEU A 121 11.53 2.19 -0.66
CA LEU A 121 11.59 0.96 0.11
C LEU A 121 10.29 0.17 -0.03
N ALA A 122 9.16 0.87 0.05
CA ALA A 122 7.85 0.31 -0.27
C ALA A 122 6.88 1.43 -0.62
N THR A 123 5.83 1.09 -1.36
CA THR A 123 4.69 1.99 -1.60
C THR A 123 3.41 1.32 -1.14
N ILE A 124 2.65 2.00 -0.29
CA ILE A 124 1.35 1.53 0.19
C ILE A 124 0.27 2.34 -0.50
N LYS A 125 -0.62 1.65 -1.22
CA LYS A 125 -1.86 2.19 -1.74
C LYS A 125 -3.01 1.76 -0.85
N ILE A 126 -3.81 2.71 -0.39
CA ILE A 126 -4.98 2.51 0.46
C ILE A 126 -6.21 2.88 -0.36
N GLU A 127 -7.19 1.99 -0.45
CA GLU A 127 -8.49 2.24 -1.07
C GLU A 127 -9.58 2.20 -0.01
N LEU A 128 -10.32 3.31 0.10
CA LEU A 128 -11.41 3.48 1.05
C LEU A 128 -12.75 3.04 0.46
N LYS A 129 -13.73 2.78 1.31
CA LYS A 129 -15.11 2.44 0.92
C LYS A 129 -15.77 3.49 0.02
N ASN A 130 -15.39 4.75 0.15
CA ASN A 130 -15.87 5.86 -0.68
C ASN A 130 -15.13 6.00 -2.02
N GLN A 131 -14.32 5.00 -2.39
CA GLN A 131 -13.50 4.95 -3.62
C GLN A 131 -12.34 5.96 -3.65
N GLN A 132 -12.10 6.71 -2.57
CA GLN A 132 -10.89 7.53 -2.47
C GLN A 132 -9.66 6.64 -2.30
N SER A 133 -8.59 7.02 -2.97
CA SER A 133 -7.29 6.35 -2.89
C SER A 133 -6.27 7.26 -2.20
N HIS A 134 -5.52 6.68 -1.29
CA HIS A 134 -4.38 7.32 -0.66
C HIS A 134 -3.10 6.54 -0.95
N TRP A 135 -1.97 7.26 -0.94
CA TRP A 135 -0.66 6.71 -1.18
C TRP A 135 0.29 7.11 -0.06
N LEU A 136 1.09 6.16 0.40
CA LEU A 136 2.23 6.38 1.27
C LEU A 136 3.46 5.77 0.60
N VAL A 137 4.36 6.62 0.13
CA VAL A 137 5.62 6.20 -0.48
C VAL A 137 6.69 6.27 0.61
N LEU A 138 7.26 5.12 0.97
CA LEU A 138 8.27 5.00 2.01
C LEU A 138 9.66 5.00 1.37
N GLY A 139 10.50 5.92 1.82
CA GLY A 139 11.90 6.01 1.45
C GLY A 139 12.80 5.32 2.46
N LYS A 140 14.06 5.76 2.52
CA LYS A 140 15.05 5.17 3.43
C LYS A 140 14.90 5.67 4.88
N PRO A 141 15.47 4.96 5.86
CA PRO A 141 15.58 5.48 7.22
C PRO A 141 16.40 6.75 7.32
N ASP A 142 16.09 7.57 8.32
CA ASP A 142 16.93 8.68 8.73
C ASP A 142 18.23 8.21 9.40
N PHE A 143 19.10 9.16 9.75
CA PHE A 143 20.46 8.85 10.20
C PHE A 143 20.50 7.97 11.47
N ASN A 144 19.57 8.19 12.41
CA ASN A 144 19.48 7.42 13.64
C ASN A 144 18.50 6.24 13.54
N LYS A 145 17.92 5.98 12.36
CA LYS A 145 16.94 4.92 12.08
C LYS A 145 15.72 4.94 12.99
N SER A 146 15.31 6.13 13.44
CA SER A 146 14.10 6.31 14.25
C SER A 146 12.86 6.55 13.37
N PHE A 147 13.07 7.09 12.17
CA PHE A 147 12.00 7.43 11.23
C PHE A 147 12.37 7.04 9.80
N LEU A 148 11.36 6.92 8.95
CA LEU A 148 11.52 6.84 7.50
C LEU A 148 11.16 8.18 6.88
N TYR A 149 11.91 8.57 5.85
CA TYR A 149 11.42 9.59 4.93
C TYR A 149 10.25 9.04 4.12
N ALA A 150 9.22 9.83 3.90
CA ALA A 150 8.06 9.40 3.13
C ALA A 150 7.39 10.55 2.37
N GLN A 151 6.55 10.20 1.40
CA GLN A 151 5.61 11.10 0.75
C GLN A 151 4.19 10.60 0.94
N ILE A 152 3.29 11.53 1.24
CA ILE A 152 1.86 11.27 1.42
C ILE A 152 1.12 11.82 0.20
N ASN A 153 0.38 10.97 -0.50
CA ASN A 153 -0.38 11.31 -1.72
C ASN A 153 0.44 12.14 -2.75
N PRO A 154 1.65 11.70 -3.14
CA PRO A 154 2.47 12.47 -4.07
C PRO A 154 1.79 12.63 -5.42
N THR A 155 1.75 13.86 -5.93
CA THR A 155 1.21 14.17 -7.26
C THR A 155 2.34 14.28 -8.28
N PRO A 156 2.37 13.47 -9.34
CA PRO A 156 3.52 13.37 -10.26
C PRO A 156 3.71 14.58 -11.21
N ARG A 157 2.99 15.69 -11.03
CA ARG A 157 2.84 16.74 -12.05
C ARG A 157 3.31 18.13 -11.64
N THR A 158 4.19 18.26 -10.66
CA THR A 158 4.60 19.59 -10.17
C THR A 158 6.11 19.77 -10.17
N PRO A 159 6.66 20.74 -10.94
CA PRO A 159 8.01 21.25 -10.76
C PRO A 159 8.11 22.15 -9.51
N GLN A 160 7.46 21.72 -8.42
CA GLN A 160 7.46 22.38 -7.12
C GLN A 160 8.25 21.53 -6.15
N PRO A 161 8.79 22.14 -5.08
CA PRO A 161 9.29 21.38 -3.94
C PRO A 161 8.22 20.40 -3.44
N LEU A 162 8.56 19.11 -3.37
CA LEU A 162 7.69 18.07 -2.84
C LEU A 162 7.79 18.06 -1.32
N GLU A 163 6.66 17.87 -0.64
CA GLU A 163 6.66 17.66 0.80
C GLU A 163 7.21 16.25 1.10
N VAL A 164 8.26 16.20 1.91
CA VAL A 164 8.80 14.97 2.51
C VAL A 164 8.48 15.02 4.01
N VAL A 165 7.96 13.90 4.52
CA VAL A 165 7.58 13.74 5.92
C VAL A 165 8.44 12.67 6.59
N LEU A 166 8.55 12.73 7.91
CA LEU A 166 9.10 11.65 8.73
C LEU A 166 7.96 10.84 9.35
N VAL A 167 7.93 9.54 9.04
CA VAL A 167 6.96 8.57 9.60
C VAL A 167 7.68 7.54 10.47
N PRO A 168 6.99 6.88 11.43
CA PRO A 168 7.60 5.88 12.30
C PRO A 168 8.35 4.78 11.54
N VAL A 169 9.51 4.38 12.03
CA VAL A 169 10.29 3.27 11.45
C VAL A 169 9.53 1.93 11.45
N ASP A 170 8.51 1.79 12.30
CA ASP A 170 7.61 0.63 12.34
C ASP A 170 6.98 0.30 10.98
N PHE A 171 6.85 1.27 10.07
CA PHE A 171 6.41 1.02 8.71
C PHE A 171 7.37 0.10 7.93
N GLU A 172 8.68 0.19 8.16
CA GLU A 172 9.69 -0.69 7.56
C GLU A 172 9.42 -2.15 7.97
N TYR A 173 9.24 -2.38 9.27
CA TYR A 173 8.91 -3.70 9.80
C TYR A 173 7.54 -4.19 9.34
N ALA A 174 6.55 -3.29 9.21
CA ALA A 174 5.22 -3.66 8.73
C ALA A 174 5.25 -4.18 7.29
N VAL A 175 5.97 -3.51 6.39
CA VAL A 175 5.99 -3.85 4.95
C VAL A 175 7.00 -4.94 4.61
N MET A 176 8.15 -4.99 5.26
CA MET A 176 9.21 -5.99 4.98
C MET A 176 9.00 -7.32 5.73
N ARG A 177 7.83 -7.50 6.32
CA ARG A 177 7.48 -8.68 7.11
C ARG A 177 7.44 -9.93 6.21
N PRO A 178 7.99 -11.08 6.65
CA PRO A 178 8.02 -12.27 5.80
C PRO A 178 6.61 -12.77 5.49
N MET A 179 6.42 -13.30 4.27
CA MET A 179 5.14 -13.81 3.77
C MET A 179 4.43 -14.77 4.73
N SER A 180 5.18 -15.65 5.42
CA SER A 180 4.61 -16.61 6.37
C SER A 180 3.98 -15.99 7.62
N GLU A 181 4.30 -14.74 7.97
CA GLU A 181 3.63 -14.04 9.07
C GLU A 181 2.26 -13.52 8.66
N TRP A 182 2.10 -13.15 7.38
CA TRP A 182 0.81 -12.72 6.84
C TRP A 182 -0.18 -13.87 6.76
N GLU A 183 0.27 -15.10 6.61
CA GLU A 183 -0.58 -16.28 6.52
C GLU A 183 -1.04 -16.74 7.93
N ILE A 184 -2.29 -17.20 8.05
CA ILE A 184 -2.72 -17.91 9.25
C ILE A 184 -1.88 -19.20 9.34
N LYS A 185 -1.06 -19.31 10.39
CA LYS A 185 -0.40 -20.57 10.74
C LYS A 185 -1.48 -21.60 11.06
N GLN A 186 -1.81 -22.46 10.10
CA GLN A 186 -2.60 -23.63 10.42
C GLN A 186 -1.83 -24.41 11.49
N PRO A 187 -2.46 -24.86 12.59
CA PRO A 187 -1.83 -25.82 13.46
C PRO A 187 -1.51 -27.03 12.58
N LYS A 188 -0.21 -27.24 12.33
CA LYS A 188 0.29 -28.46 11.71
C LYS A 188 -0.27 -29.58 12.58
N LEU A 189 -1.21 -30.37 12.06
CA LEU A 189 -1.66 -31.57 12.75
C LEU A 189 -0.38 -32.35 13.05
N GLU A 190 0.02 -32.38 14.32
CA GLU A 190 1.02 -33.32 14.77
C GLU A 190 0.42 -34.69 14.49
N THR A 191 0.93 -35.34 13.44
CA THR A 191 0.70 -36.76 13.21
C THR A 191 0.99 -37.45 14.54
N PRO A 192 0.06 -38.23 15.12
CA PRO A 192 0.32 -38.88 16.39
C PRO A 192 1.61 -39.69 16.24
N LYS A 193 2.57 -39.40 17.13
CA LYS A 193 3.82 -40.14 17.29
C LYS A 193 3.50 -41.64 17.21
N PRO A 194 4.18 -42.44 16.36
CA PRO A 194 3.89 -43.86 16.26
C PRO A 194 4.03 -44.49 17.66
N SER A 195 2.97 -45.14 18.10
CA SER A 195 2.93 -45.98 19.30
C SER A 195 4.10 -46.97 19.24
N PRO A 196 4.82 -47.24 20.34
CA PRO A 196 5.91 -48.19 20.31
C PRO A 196 5.38 -49.58 19.91
N THR A 197 6.01 -50.16 18.89
CA THR A 197 5.85 -51.56 18.49
C THR A 197 6.15 -52.47 19.68
N PRO A 198 5.35 -53.50 19.98
CA PRO A 198 5.69 -54.47 21.02
C PRO A 198 6.92 -55.26 20.56
N GLU A 199 8.00 -55.12 21.32
CA GLU A 199 9.24 -55.85 21.09
C GLU A 199 9.04 -57.34 21.44
N SER A 200 9.48 -58.19 20.52
CA SER A 200 9.37 -59.64 20.58
C SER A 200 10.21 -60.21 21.74
N SER A 201 9.56 -61.05 22.55
CA SER A 201 10.06 -62.35 23.04
C SER A 201 11.47 -62.44 23.63
N LYS A 202 11.60 -62.55 24.97
CA LYS A 202 12.71 -63.27 25.62
C LYS A 202 12.28 -63.84 27.00
N PRO A 203 12.77 -65.03 27.44
CA PRO A 203 11.98 -65.95 28.25
C PRO A 203 12.18 -65.79 29.76
N SER A 204 11.19 -66.29 30.51
CA SER A 204 11.19 -66.41 31.96
C SER A 204 11.84 -67.73 32.42
N PRO A 205 12.68 -67.75 33.47
CA PRO A 205 13.05 -68.98 34.16
C PRO A 205 12.12 -69.28 35.35
N THR A 206 11.49 -70.44 35.25
CA THR A 206 11.08 -71.49 36.21
C THR A 206 11.17 -71.25 37.73
N SER A 207 10.12 -71.68 38.44
CA SER A 207 10.23 -72.60 39.59
C SER A 207 8.94 -73.41 39.86
N LYS A 208 9.03 -74.72 39.55
CA LYS A 208 8.59 -75.98 40.26
C LYS A 208 7.34 -75.96 41.16
N THR A 209 6.53 -77.01 41.40
CA THR A 209 6.25 -78.37 40.89
C THR A 209 5.23 -78.97 41.88
N ALA A 210 4.10 -79.54 41.44
CA ALA A 210 3.49 -80.81 41.94
C ALA A 210 2.06 -81.03 41.38
N LYS A 211 1.74 -82.30 41.09
CA LYS A 211 0.59 -82.92 40.37
C LYS A 211 -0.22 -83.81 41.36
N PRO A 212 -1.34 -84.55 41.07
CA PRO A 212 -2.36 -84.54 40.00
C PRO A 212 -3.85 -84.47 40.49
N SER A 213 -4.78 -84.46 39.50
CA SER A 213 -6.26 -84.53 39.49
C SER A 213 -6.93 -85.71 40.25
N PRO A 214 -8.27 -85.67 40.55
CA PRO A 214 -9.27 -86.17 39.58
C PRO A 214 -10.58 -85.34 39.43
N THR A 215 -11.24 -85.54 38.28
CA THR A 215 -12.52 -85.01 37.73
C THR A 215 -13.80 -85.59 38.42
N PRO A 216 -15.06 -85.33 37.98
CA PRO A 216 -15.86 -84.09 37.78
C PRO A 216 -17.25 -84.14 38.51
N LYS A 217 -18.01 -83.02 38.59
CA LYS A 217 -19.46 -82.93 38.22
C LYS A 217 -20.10 -81.56 38.53
N SER A 218 -20.63 -80.96 37.45
CA SER A 218 -21.90 -80.23 37.28
C SER A 218 -22.51 -79.44 38.45
N SER A 219 -22.65 -78.12 38.28
CA SER A 219 -23.95 -77.43 38.40
C SER A 219 -23.91 -75.95 37.93
N ARG A 220 -24.66 -75.71 36.84
CA ARG A 220 -25.52 -74.54 36.52
C ARG A 220 -24.91 -73.12 36.38
N PRO A 221 -25.08 -72.45 35.21
CA PRO A 221 -24.70 -71.05 35.01
C PRO A 221 -25.80 -70.06 35.42
N SER A 222 -25.38 -68.86 35.84
CA SER A 222 -26.20 -67.67 36.10
C SER A 222 -26.07 -66.65 34.94
N PRO A 223 -26.99 -65.69 34.77
CA PRO A 223 -27.53 -65.30 33.47
C PRO A 223 -26.85 -64.10 32.78
N THR A 224 -27.04 -64.05 31.46
CA THR A 224 -26.82 -62.92 30.55
C THR A 224 -27.98 -61.92 30.61
N PRO A 225 -27.71 -60.60 30.51
CA PRO A 225 -28.27 -59.79 29.41
C PRO A 225 -27.21 -58.81 28.86
N GLY A 226 -27.22 -58.35 27.62
CA GLY A 226 -28.24 -58.41 26.58
C GLY A 226 -27.64 -58.02 25.22
N SER A 227 -28.46 -58.32 24.21
CA SER A 227 -28.24 -58.18 22.79
C SER A 227 -28.28 -56.73 22.32
N SER A 228 -27.38 -56.36 21.41
CA SER A 228 -27.66 -55.35 20.39
C SER A 228 -27.11 -55.81 19.03
N LYS A 229 -28.06 -56.16 18.17
CA LYS A 229 -28.00 -56.61 16.76
C LYS A 229 -27.48 -55.48 15.81
N PRO A 230 -27.32 -55.71 14.48
CA PRO A 230 -26.22 -55.18 13.71
C PRO A 230 -26.60 -53.95 12.87
N SER A 231 -25.56 -53.26 12.39
CA SER A 231 -25.62 -52.20 11.39
C SER A 231 -26.12 -52.70 10.03
N PRO A 232 -27.00 -51.97 9.31
CA PRO A 232 -27.18 -52.13 7.88
C PRO A 232 -26.49 -51.00 7.07
N THR A 233 -25.78 -51.42 6.03
CA THR A 233 -25.20 -50.62 4.92
C THR A 233 -26.30 -49.97 4.04
N PRO A 234 -25.94 -49.00 3.17
CA PRO A 234 -26.82 -47.89 2.76
C PRO A 234 -27.70 -48.21 1.54
N LYS A 235 -28.79 -47.44 1.38
CA LYS A 235 -29.53 -47.33 0.12
C LYS A 235 -29.74 -45.87 -0.30
N SER A 236 -29.57 -45.70 -1.60
CA SER A 236 -29.61 -44.51 -2.43
C SER A 236 -30.99 -43.82 -2.51
N THR A 237 -30.93 -42.54 -2.92
CA THR A 237 -31.81 -41.81 -3.87
C THR A 237 -32.92 -40.86 -3.36
N GLN A 238 -32.79 -39.60 -3.85
CA GLN A 238 -33.83 -38.69 -4.39
C GLN A 238 -34.36 -37.52 -3.51
N PRO A 239 -34.95 -36.45 -4.12
CA PRO A 239 -34.28 -35.27 -4.67
C PRO A 239 -34.65 -33.95 -3.96
N SER A 240 -33.89 -32.90 -4.27
CA SER A 240 -34.06 -31.51 -3.79
C SER A 240 -35.37 -30.85 -4.29
N PRO A 241 -36.08 -30.03 -3.47
CA PRO A 241 -37.29 -29.34 -3.91
C PRO A 241 -37.00 -28.15 -4.84
N THR A 242 -37.84 -28.03 -5.86
CA THR A 242 -37.88 -27.00 -6.91
C THR A 242 -38.24 -25.60 -6.36
N PRO A 243 -37.61 -24.50 -6.81
CA PRO A 243 -38.08 -23.15 -6.54
C PRO A 243 -39.23 -22.75 -7.47
N LYS A 244 -40.32 -22.22 -6.91
CA LYS A 244 -41.41 -21.58 -7.67
C LYS A 244 -40.93 -20.29 -8.33
N SER A 245 -41.21 -20.18 -9.62
CA SER A 245 -41.01 -18.99 -10.46
C SER A 245 -42.29 -18.13 -10.47
N ALA A 246 -42.14 -16.80 -10.33
CA ALA A 246 -42.91 -15.77 -11.04
C ALA A 246 -42.58 -14.35 -10.54
N ARG A 247 -41.89 -13.54 -11.37
CA ARG A 247 -42.44 -12.30 -11.96
C ARG A 247 -41.45 -11.73 -13.01
N PRO A 248 -41.90 -11.36 -14.22
CA PRO A 248 -41.00 -10.85 -15.26
C PRO A 248 -40.61 -9.38 -15.04
N SER A 249 -39.35 -9.06 -15.31
CA SER A 249 -38.81 -7.70 -15.39
C SER A 249 -39.21 -7.04 -16.73
N PRO A 250 -39.52 -5.73 -16.76
CA PRO A 250 -39.84 -5.02 -17.99
C PRO A 250 -38.60 -4.71 -18.85
N THR A 251 -38.81 -4.78 -20.16
CA THR A 251 -37.92 -4.43 -21.29
C THR A 251 -37.36 -3.00 -21.18
N PRO A 252 -36.10 -2.73 -21.58
CA PRO A 252 -35.63 -1.36 -21.78
C PRO A 252 -36.13 -0.84 -23.13
N GLU A 253 -37.05 0.11 -23.08
CA GLU A 253 -37.53 0.84 -24.25
C GLU A 253 -36.56 1.98 -24.60
N SER A 254 -36.27 2.09 -25.90
CA SER A 254 -35.49 3.17 -26.51
C SER A 254 -36.16 4.52 -26.25
N SER A 255 -35.44 5.47 -25.67
CA SER A 255 -35.92 6.84 -25.47
C SER A 255 -35.04 7.87 -26.16
N ASN A 256 -35.44 8.24 -27.38
CA ASN A 256 -35.45 9.61 -27.88
C ASN A 256 -36.67 9.70 -28.82
N PRO A 257 -37.51 10.74 -28.79
CA PRO A 257 -37.06 12.12 -29.00
C PRO A 257 -37.66 13.18 -28.07
N SER A 258 -36.96 14.31 -28.07
CA SER A 258 -37.37 15.65 -27.64
C SER A 258 -38.82 16.00 -28.02
N SER A 259 -39.59 16.46 -27.04
CA SER A 259 -40.81 17.24 -27.26
C SER A 259 -40.83 18.46 -26.32
N THR A 260 -40.65 19.62 -26.93
CA THR A 260 -41.01 20.94 -26.39
C THR A 260 -42.53 21.00 -26.16
N PRO A 261 -43.01 21.79 -25.17
CA PRO A 261 -43.81 22.94 -25.59
C PRO A 261 -43.66 24.20 -24.71
N LYS A 262 -43.74 25.35 -25.41
CA LYS A 262 -44.46 26.62 -25.11
C LYS A 262 -44.25 27.30 -23.73
N SER A 263 -44.37 28.61 -23.57
CA SER A 263 -44.44 29.83 -24.41
C SER A 263 -44.95 30.90 -23.42
N SER A 264 -44.18 31.97 -23.21
CA SER A 264 -44.63 33.28 -22.68
C SER A 264 -43.38 34.09 -22.34
N GLY A 265 -43.11 35.30 -22.82
CA GLY A 265 -43.85 36.23 -23.67
C GLY A 265 -43.12 37.59 -23.59
N LEU A 266 -42.84 38.16 -24.77
CA LEU A 266 -42.86 39.60 -25.13
C LEU A 266 -42.05 40.65 -24.31
N SER A 267 -40.91 41.08 -24.91
CA SER A 267 -40.42 42.42 -25.37
C SER A 267 -41.00 43.75 -24.79
N PRO A 268 -40.45 44.99 -25.10
CA PRO A 268 -39.27 45.45 -25.89
C PRO A 268 -38.42 46.52 -25.11
N THR A 269 -37.30 47.16 -25.54
CA THR A 269 -36.99 48.13 -26.64
C THR A 269 -35.48 48.45 -26.58
N SER A 270 -34.66 48.34 -27.64
CA SER A 270 -34.32 49.34 -28.70
C SER A 270 -32.93 50.00 -28.52
N ASN A 271 -32.05 49.81 -29.51
CA ASN A 271 -31.15 50.79 -30.18
C ASN A 271 -29.96 50.03 -30.83
N THR A 272 -29.98 49.74 -32.13
CA THR A 272 -29.60 50.59 -33.29
C THR A 272 -28.09 50.85 -33.41
N ALA A 273 -27.40 50.08 -34.26
CA ALA A 273 -26.61 50.56 -35.41
C ALA A 273 -25.83 49.38 -36.08
N LYS A 274 -25.83 49.40 -37.41
CA LYS A 274 -25.32 48.46 -38.45
C LYS A 274 -24.55 49.34 -39.48
N PRO A 275 -23.80 48.89 -40.54
CA PRO A 275 -23.18 47.60 -40.95
C PRO A 275 -21.65 47.67 -41.30
N SER A 276 -21.09 46.48 -41.61
CA SER A 276 -20.02 46.08 -42.60
C SER A 276 -19.74 47.01 -43.82
N PRO A 277 -18.67 46.85 -44.66
CA PRO A 277 -18.00 45.58 -45.09
C PRO A 277 -16.47 45.59 -45.42
N THR A 278 -15.91 44.41 -45.74
CA THR A 278 -14.60 44.12 -46.41
C THR A 278 -14.61 44.57 -47.90
N PRO A 279 -13.47 44.80 -48.63
CA PRO A 279 -12.66 43.72 -49.26
C PRO A 279 -11.15 43.98 -49.60
N GLU A 280 -10.41 42.88 -49.84
CA GLU A 280 -9.29 42.56 -50.79
C GLU A 280 -7.97 43.36 -51.04
N SER A 281 -6.89 42.54 -51.12
CA SER A 281 -5.73 42.49 -52.06
C SER A 281 -4.72 43.65 -52.24
N SER A 282 -3.43 43.40 -51.93
CA SER A 282 -2.26 43.55 -52.84
C SER A 282 -0.88 43.27 -52.17
N LYS A 283 0.08 42.82 -52.99
CA LYS A 283 1.40 42.13 -52.79
C LYS A 283 2.59 43.15 -52.95
N PRO A 284 3.93 42.82 -53.06
CA PRO A 284 4.92 41.94 -52.35
C PRO A 284 6.18 42.70 -51.84
N SER A 285 7.13 42.02 -51.13
CA SER A 285 8.61 42.18 -51.23
C SER A 285 9.30 41.27 -50.19
N SER A 286 10.54 40.77 -50.26
CA SER A 286 11.43 40.16 -51.27
C SER A 286 12.56 39.46 -50.47
N THR A 287 13.11 38.38 -51.03
CA THR A 287 14.21 37.54 -50.52
C THR A 287 15.57 38.24 -50.61
N PRO A 288 16.63 37.71 -49.98
CA PRO A 288 17.94 37.67 -50.63
C PRO A 288 18.39 36.24 -50.92
N LYS A 289 18.87 36.04 -52.16
CA LYS A 289 19.41 34.81 -52.73
C LYS A 289 20.90 34.64 -52.40
N SER A 290 21.33 33.38 -52.36
CA SER A 290 22.74 32.95 -52.36
C SER A 290 23.35 32.94 -53.78
N SER A 291 24.66 33.06 -53.86
CA SER A 291 25.53 32.58 -54.96
C SER A 291 26.99 32.67 -54.49
N GLY A 292 27.89 31.69 -54.64
CA GLY A 292 27.83 30.35 -55.22
C GLY A 292 29.24 29.73 -55.33
N LEU A 293 29.27 28.43 -55.69
CA LEU A 293 30.32 27.65 -56.39
C LEU A 293 31.59 27.23 -55.59
N SER A 294 31.82 25.94 -55.25
CA SER A 294 32.18 24.72 -56.05
C SER A 294 33.70 24.44 -55.96
N PRO A 295 34.28 23.22 -56.21
CA PRO A 295 33.74 21.86 -56.28
C PRO A 295 34.50 20.82 -55.39
N SER A 296 33.94 19.62 -55.28
CA SER A 296 34.62 18.36 -54.88
C SER A 296 35.28 17.71 -56.13
N PRO A 297 36.25 16.76 -56.04
CA PRO A 297 35.87 15.35 -55.85
C PRO A 297 36.93 14.40 -55.21
N LYS A 298 36.43 13.24 -54.69
CA LYS A 298 36.96 11.84 -54.71
C LYS A 298 38.46 11.57 -54.39
N SER A 299 38.90 10.52 -53.70
CA SER A 299 38.37 9.18 -53.45
C SER A 299 39.29 8.43 -52.46
N ALA A 300 38.74 7.41 -51.79
CA ALA A 300 39.36 6.11 -51.42
C ALA A 300 40.62 6.03 -50.52
N GLN A 301 40.42 5.64 -49.25
CA GLN A 301 40.80 4.36 -48.57
C GLN A 301 42.17 3.68 -48.87
N PRO A 302 42.63 2.72 -48.03
CA PRO A 302 43.14 2.74 -46.64
C PRO A 302 44.61 2.22 -46.52
N SER A 303 45.22 2.28 -45.32
CA SER A 303 45.85 1.14 -44.61
C SER A 303 46.82 1.58 -43.49
N PRO A 304 47.01 0.77 -42.42
CA PRO A 304 47.81 1.11 -41.24
C PRO A 304 49.27 0.64 -41.37
N THR A 305 50.16 1.11 -40.50
CA THR A 305 51.26 0.37 -39.82
C THR A 305 52.14 1.37 -39.06
N ARG A 306 52.25 1.23 -37.73
CA ARG A 306 53.48 0.79 -37.06
C ARG A 306 53.23 0.52 -35.59
#